data_AF-A0AA36MHA3-F1
#
_entry.id   AF-A0AA36MHA3-F1
#
_cell.length_a   1.000
_cell.length_b   1.000
_cell.length_c   1.000
_cell.angle_alpha   90.00
_cell.angle_beta   90.00
_cell.angle_gamma   90.00
#
_symmetry.space_group_name_H-M   'P 1'
#
loop_
_entity.id
_entity.type
_entity.pdbx_description
1 polymer ?
#
loop_
_entity_poly.entity_id
_entity_poly.type
_entity_poly.pdbx_seq_one_letter_code
_entity_poly.pdbx_strand_id
1 'polypeptide(L)'
;MMPRLYDTSSYSACFFASTFGTFVFMCLNMLFSGDGQLKPLFNSDITPGFDAGIEAETILFLVLSSVTGALSGALASAFVICHRKAAPSAPRDLAIFLGAGGVGAFLRVGVGRPAKNIGGLEVELKGLGWCSALLTLGTGPFLSEIFGVEAHLRHSELASFAPVLFLLLTKTSYTIMALSMPIPAGVVAPSLMIGGLLGRVIASLLLGGSRPNLPPFCWRILAPNGSNEGEYIARLAIVGATCFCGAVCRAALPE
;
A
#
# COMPACT_ATOMS: atom_id res chain seq x y z
N MET A 1 -9.05 24.16 -19.12
CA MET A 1 -8.12 23.11 -19.61
C MET A 1 -8.79 22.46 -20.80
N MET A 2 -8.10 22.34 -21.94
CA MET A 2 -8.67 21.75 -23.16
C MET A 2 -8.75 20.23 -23.00
N PRO A 3 -9.88 19.58 -23.34
CA PRO A 3 -9.97 18.13 -23.38
C PRO A 3 -8.94 17.61 -24.38
N ARG A 4 -7.95 16.86 -23.90
CA ARG A 4 -7.05 16.13 -24.79
C ARG A 4 -7.87 14.99 -25.39
N LEU A 5 -8.35 15.18 -26.61
CA LEU A 5 -8.78 14.07 -27.47
C LEU A 5 -7.58 13.12 -27.59
N TYR A 6 -7.63 12.01 -26.87
CA TYR A 6 -6.63 10.97 -26.99
C TYR A 6 -6.76 10.34 -28.37
N ASP A 7 -5.75 10.54 -29.22
CA ASP A 7 -5.69 9.87 -30.50
C ASP A 7 -5.54 8.36 -30.28
N THR A 8 -6.48 7.60 -30.85
CA THR A 8 -6.45 6.12 -30.87
C THR A 8 -5.12 5.55 -31.35
N SER A 9 -4.45 6.24 -32.30
CA SER A 9 -3.12 5.85 -32.77
C SER A 9 -2.08 5.90 -31.65
N SER A 10 -2.04 7.01 -30.92
CA SER A 10 -1.13 7.18 -29.76
C SER A 10 -1.42 6.17 -28.65
N TYR A 11 -2.70 5.89 -28.39
CA TYR A 11 -3.10 4.86 -27.43
C TYR A 11 -2.57 3.48 -27.83
N SER A 12 -2.76 3.08 -29.09
CA SER A 12 -2.32 1.77 -29.60
C SER A 12 -0.79 1.62 -29.51
N ALA A 13 -0.03 2.66 -29.86
CA ALA A 13 1.43 2.65 -29.77
C ALA A 13 1.91 2.49 -28.32
N CYS A 14 1.31 3.24 -27.37
CA CYS A 14 1.61 3.11 -25.95
C CYS A 14 1.24 1.72 -25.39
N PHE A 15 0.11 1.15 -25.84
CA PHE A 15 -0.31 -0.19 -25.44
C PHE A 15 0.70 -1.26 -25.92
N PHE A 16 1.13 -1.21 -27.19
CA PHE A 16 2.15 -2.11 -27.71
C PHE A 16 3.50 -1.94 -26.99
N ALA A 17 3.93 -0.71 -26.73
CA ALA A 17 5.16 -0.47 -25.99
C ALA A 17 5.11 -1.03 -24.55
N SER A 18 3.97 -0.87 -23.87
CA SER A 18 3.75 -1.39 -22.51
C SER A 18 3.73 -2.92 -22.46
N THR A 19 3.02 -3.56 -23.39
CA THR A 19 2.95 -5.03 -23.48
C THR A 19 4.32 -5.63 -23.81
N PHE A 20 5.04 -5.05 -24.77
CA PHE A 20 6.40 -5.49 -25.12
C PHE A 20 7.39 -5.30 -23.97
N GLY A 21 7.37 -4.14 -23.30
CA GLY A 21 8.21 -3.88 -22.13
C GLY A 21 7.93 -4.87 -21.00
N THR A 22 6.65 -5.17 -20.74
CA THR A 22 6.22 -6.17 -19.75
C THR A 22 6.72 -7.58 -20.12
N PHE A 23 6.59 -7.97 -21.39
CA PHE A 23 7.07 -9.25 -21.89
C PHE A 23 8.58 -9.40 -21.71
N VAL A 24 9.36 -8.40 -22.16
CA VAL A 24 10.82 -8.40 -21.99
C VAL A 24 11.20 -8.48 -20.51
N PHE A 25 10.54 -7.70 -19.65
CA PHE A 25 10.76 -7.77 -18.21
C PHE A 25 10.48 -9.17 -17.65
N MET A 26 9.38 -9.81 -18.03
CA MET A 26 9.04 -11.16 -17.58
C MET A 26 10.05 -12.21 -18.08
N CYS A 27 10.51 -12.11 -19.34
CA CYS A 27 11.56 -12.98 -19.87
C CYS A 27 12.87 -12.83 -19.10
N LEU A 28 13.29 -11.58 -18.82
CA LEU A 28 14.50 -11.33 -18.02
C LEU A 28 14.34 -11.85 -16.60
N ASN A 29 13.18 -11.63 -15.96
CA ASN A 29 12.91 -12.15 -14.63
C ASN A 29 12.96 -13.68 -14.61
N MET A 30 12.37 -14.36 -15.61
CA MET A 30 12.45 -15.81 -15.75
C MET A 30 13.89 -16.30 -15.91
N LEU A 31 14.72 -15.58 -16.68
CA LEU A 31 16.13 -15.93 -16.90
C LEU A 31 16.98 -15.74 -15.65
N PHE A 32 16.72 -14.72 -14.83
CA PHE A 32 17.55 -14.39 -13.67
C PHE A 32 17.05 -14.96 -12.33
N SER A 33 15.75 -15.19 -12.17
CA SER A 33 15.19 -15.70 -10.91
C SER A 33 15.36 -17.21 -10.70
N GLY A 34 15.65 -17.98 -11.76
CA GLY A 34 15.84 -19.44 -11.67
C GLY A 34 14.55 -20.26 -11.46
N ASP A 35 13.42 -19.60 -11.17
CA ASP A 35 12.12 -20.24 -10.92
C ASP A 35 11.48 -20.87 -12.18
N GLY A 36 11.96 -20.52 -13.38
CA GLY A 36 11.43 -21.05 -14.65
C GLY A 36 9.96 -20.73 -14.93
N GLN A 37 9.33 -19.88 -14.11
CA GLN A 37 7.92 -19.51 -14.23
C GLN A 37 7.76 -18.00 -14.41
N LEU A 38 6.82 -17.63 -15.29
CA LEU A 38 6.38 -16.25 -15.49
C LEU A 38 5.48 -15.84 -14.32
N LYS A 39 6.08 -15.43 -13.20
CA LYS A 39 5.34 -14.91 -12.04
C LYS A 39 5.17 -13.39 -12.15
N PRO A 40 3.97 -12.85 -11.88
CA PRO A 40 3.80 -11.40 -11.76
C PRO A 40 4.64 -10.84 -10.61
N LEU A 41 4.95 -9.54 -10.66
CA LEU A 41 5.76 -8.87 -9.63
C LEU A 41 5.13 -8.97 -8.23
N PHE A 42 3.80 -8.98 -8.18
CA PHE A 42 3.03 -9.21 -6.98
C PHE A 42 2.12 -10.41 -7.22
N ASN A 43 2.34 -11.48 -6.46
CA ASN A 43 1.41 -12.59 -6.41
C ASN A 43 0.59 -12.46 -5.13
N SER A 44 -0.72 -12.31 -5.27
CA SER A 44 -1.64 -12.48 -4.15
C SER A 44 -2.10 -13.92 -4.14
N ASP A 45 -1.93 -14.62 -3.02
CA ASP A 45 -2.37 -16.02 -2.86
C ASP A 45 -3.91 -16.16 -2.72
N ILE A 46 -4.66 -15.25 -3.34
CA ILE A 46 -6.13 -15.22 -3.32
C ILE A 46 -6.62 -16.24 -4.33
N THR A 47 -7.37 -17.24 -3.85
CA THR A 47 -7.90 -18.27 -4.74
C THR A 47 -9.15 -17.77 -5.47
N PRO A 48 -9.28 -17.98 -6.80
CA PRO A 48 -10.47 -17.60 -7.56
C PRO A 48 -11.65 -18.57 -7.34
N GLY A 49 -11.43 -19.67 -6.59
CA GLY A 49 -12.38 -20.76 -6.38
C GLY A 49 -13.51 -20.47 -5.40
N PHE A 50 -13.71 -19.21 -5.01
CA PHE A 50 -14.90 -18.84 -4.26
C PHE A 50 -16.09 -18.76 -5.21
N ASP A 51 -16.83 -19.87 -5.27
CA ASP A 51 -18.25 -19.88 -5.61
C ASP A 51 -18.95 -19.04 -4.55
N ALA A 52 -18.93 -17.71 -4.71
CA ALA A 52 -19.75 -16.82 -3.93
C ALA A 52 -21.17 -17.36 -4.01
N GLY A 53 -21.68 -17.84 -2.88
CA GLY A 53 -23.11 -18.07 -2.72
C GLY A 53 -23.82 -16.76 -3.08
N ILE A 54 -24.41 -16.79 -4.27
CA ILE A 54 -25.32 -15.85 -4.93
C ILE A 54 -25.69 -14.60 -4.09
N GLU A 55 -25.23 -13.46 -4.60
CA GLU A 55 -25.64 -12.06 -4.38
C GLU A 55 -25.23 -11.34 -3.07
N ALA A 56 -25.54 -11.85 -1.88
CA ALA A 56 -25.44 -11.02 -0.67
C ALA A 56 -24.00 -10.66 -0.27
N GLU A 57 -23.07 -11.62 -0.33
CA GLU A 57 -21.64 -11.40 -0.04
C GLU A 57 -21.02 -10.42 -1.04
N THR A 58 -21.33 -10.59 -2.33
CA THR A 58 -20.84 -9.72 -3.40
C THR A 58 -21.35 -8.29 -3.25
N ILE A 59 -22.65 -8.11 -2.97
CA ILE A 59 -23.24 -6.78 -2.76
C ILE A 59 -22.59 -6.13 -1.54
N LEU A 60 -22.43 -6.86 -0.43
CA LEU A 60 -21.79 -6.34 0.77
C LEU A 60 -20.33 -5.96 0.50
N PHE A 61 -19.56 -6.81 -0.19
CA PHE A 61 -18.19 -6.52 -0.58
C PHE A 61 -18.10 -5.29 -1.49
N LEU A 62 -19.04 -5.12 -2.42
CA LEU A 62 -19.12 -3.95 -3.30
C LEU A 62 -19.43 -2.67 -2.51
N VAL A 63 -20.35 -2.73 -1.55
CA VAL A 63 -20.64 -1.62 -0.63
C VAL A 63 -19.42 -1.28 0.23
N LEU A 64 -18.72 -2.29 0.77
CA LEU A 64 -17.49 -2.07 1.53
C LEU A 64 -16.38 -1.48 0.67
N SER A 65 -16.25 -1.93 -0.57
CA SER A 65 -15.29 -1.42 -1.54
C SER A 65 -15.60 0.03 -1.92
N SER A 66 -16.87 0.40 -2.08
CA SER A 66 -17.27 1.78 -2.38
C SER A 66 -17.01 2.72 -1.21
N VAL A 67 -17.29 2.29 0.03
CA VAL A 67 -16.92 3.03 1.26
C VAL A 67 -15.41 3.18 1.37
N THR A 68 -14.66 2.09 1.14
CA THR A 68 -13.19 2.10 1.13
C THR A 68 -12.65 3.06 0.07
N GLY A 69 -13.26 3.08 -1.12
CA GLY A 69 -12.93 4.01 -2.20
C GLY A 69 -13.18 5.46 -1.82
N ALA A 70 -14.34 5.77 -1.21
CA ALA A 70 -14.68 7.12 -0.76
C ALA A 70 -13.69 7.62 0.31
N LEU A 71 -13.37 6.79 1.31
CA LEU A 71 -12.39 7.10 2.35
C LEU A 71 -10.98 7.30 1.76
N SER A 72 -10.59 6.42 0.84
CA SER A 72 -9.31 6.52 0.13
C SER A 72 -9.21 7.82 -0.68
N GLY A 73 -10.30 8.24 -1.35
CA GLY A 73 -10.35 9.50 -2.09
C GLY A 73 -10.26 10.74 -1.19
N ALA A 74 -10.95 10.73 -0.04
CA ALA A 74 -10.87 11.81 0.94
C ALA A 74 -9.45 11.94 1.52
N LEU A 75 -8.83 10.82 1.90
CA LEU A 75 -7.46 10.78 2.41
C LEU A 75 -6.42 11.15 1.36
N ALA A 76 -6.59 10.71 0.10
CA ALA A 76 -5.74 11.12 -1.01
C ALA A 76 -5.80 12.63 -1.23
N SER A 77 -6.99 13.23 -1.11
CA SER A 77 -7.17 14.68 -1.21
C SER A 77 -6.44 15.42 -0.09
N ALA A 78 -6.59 14.94 1.16
CA ALA A 78 -5.85 15.47 2.31
C ALA A 78 -4.33 15.34 2.12
N PHE A 79 -3.86 14.19 1.64
CA PHE A 79 -2.45 13.94 1.32
C PHE A 79 -1.90 14.94 0.31
N VAL A 80 -2.61 15.19 -0.80
CA VAL A 80 -2.21 16.17 -1.81
C VAL A 80 -2.20 17.59 -1.24
N ILE A 81 -3.16 17.97 -0.40
CA ILE A 81 -3.19 19.28 0.26
C ILE A 81 -2.01 19.44 1.22
N CYS A 82 -1.71 18.42 2.03
CA CYS A 82 -0.58 18.42 2.95
C CYS A 82 0.75 18.53 2.20
N HIS A 83 0.92 17.76 1.11
CA HIS A 83 2.12 17.84 0.27
C HIS A 83 2.30 19.22 -0.37
N ARG A 84 1.22 19.80 -0.92
CA ARG A 84 1.25 21.17 -1.49
C ARG A 84 1.64 22.23 -0.48
N LYS A 85 1.26 22.07 0.79
CA LYS A 85 1.65 22.99 1.88
C LYS A 85 3.07 22.73 2.37
N ALA A 86 3.52 21.48 2.41
CA ALA A 86 4.85 21.10 2.87
C ALA A 86 5.95 21.48 1.87
N ALA A 87 5.71 21.33 0.57
CA ALA A 87 6.69 21.56 -0.48
C ALA A 87 7.34 22.98 -0.47
N PRO A 88 6.58 24.09 -0.36
CA PRO A 88 7.18 25.43 -0.32
C PRO A 88 7.78 25.81 1.03
N SER A 89 7.34 25.18 2.13
CA SER A 89 7.77 25.53 3.49
C SER A 89 9.03 24.83 3.94
N ALA A 90 9.55 23.85 3.21
CA ALA A 90 10.77 23.16 3.56
C ALA A 90 11.99 24.03 3.19
N PRO A 91 12.72 24.64 4.15
CA PRO A 91 13.97 25.31 3.82
C PRO A 91 14.93 24.26 3.26
N ARG A 92 15.55 24.56 2.12
CA ARG A 92 16.38 23.63 1.35
C ARG A 92 17.42 22.92 2.23
N ASP A 93 17.97 23.63 3.21
CA ASP A 93 19.00 23.10 4.11
C ASP A 93 18.45 22.09 5.14
N LEU A 94 17.24 22.31 5.67
CA LEU A 94 16.60 21.36 6.60
C LEU A 94 16.11 20.11 5.86
N ALA A 95 15.63 20.26 4.61
CA ALA A 95 15.24 19.13 3.78
C ALA A 95 16.44 18.24 3.44
N ILE A 96 17.62 18.82 3.20
CA ILE A 96 18.86 18.07 2.98
C ILE A 96 19.31 17.39 4.28
N PHE A 97 19.21 18.07 5.44
CA PHE A 97 19.64 17.50 6.72
C PHE A 97 18.72 16.37 7.21
N LEU A 98 17.40 16.55 7.16
CA LEU A 98 16.44 15.49 7.46
C LEU A 98 16.39 14.41 6.39
N GLY A 99 16.66 14.76 5.12
CA GLY A 99 16.81 13.79 4.04
C GLY A 99 18.02 12.89 4.25
N ALA A 100 19.21 13.46 4.40
CA ALA A 100 20.42 12.70 4.59
C ALA A 100 20.43 11.92 5.93
N GLY A 101 19.90 12.51 7.01
CA GLY A 101 19.85 11.87 8.32
C GLY A 101 18.72 10.84 8.46
N GLY A 102 17.49 11.23 8.11
CA GLY A 102 16.29 10.39 8.24
C GLY A 102 16.15 9.37 7.11
N VAL A 103 16.32 9.78 5.85
CA VAL A 103 16.27 8.87 4.69
C VAL A 103 17.55 8.05 4.60
N GLY A 104 18.71 8.58 5.01
CA GLY A 104 19.95 7.80 5.10
C GLY A 104 19.91 6.73 6.18
N ALA A 105 19.27 6.99 7.33
CA ALA A 105 18.98 5.96 8.32
C ALA A 105 18.04 4.91 7.73
N PHE A 106 17.00 5.31 6.99
CA PHE A 106 16.03 4.40 6.40
C PHE A 106 16.57 3.56 5.22
N LEU A 107 17.38 4.16 4.33
CA LEU A 107 18.06 3.47 3.24
C LEU A 107 19.14 2.52 3.77
N ARG A 108 19.85 2.87 4.86
CA ARG A 108 20.77 1.93 5.53
C ARG A 108 20.02 0.74 6.13
N VAL A 109 18.86 1.02 6.70
CA VAL A 109 17.99 0.04 7.33
C VAL A 109 17.34 -0.88 6.26
N GLY A 110 16.95 -0.37 5.09
CA GLY A 110 16.44 -1.17 3.97
C GLY A 110 17.50 -1.97 3.20
N VAL A 111 18.79 -1.66 3.38
CA VAL A 111 19.92 -2.45 2.83
C VAL A 111 20.40 -3.52 3.83
N GLY A 112 19.69 -3.71 4.95
CA GLY A 112 20.02 -4.75 5.93
C GLY A 112 21.37 -4.55 6.62
N ARG A 113 21.93 -3.34 6.61
CA ARG A 113 23.20 -3.05 7.30
C ARG A 113 22.90 -2.70 8.76
N PRO A 114 23.43 -3.45 9.74
CA PRO A 114 23.25 -3.12 11.15
C PRO A 114 23.88 -1.75 11.43
N ALA A 115 23.07 -0.84 11.99
CA ALA A 115 23.52 0.51 12.34
C ALA A 115 24.48 0.44 13.53
N LYS A 116 25.78 0.31 13.26
CA LYS A 116 26.81 0.48 14.29
C LYS A 116 26.96 1.97 14.61
N ASN A 117 26.64 2.33 15.85
CA ASN A 117 27.03 3.57 16.54
C ASN A 117 26.28 4.88 16.19
N ILE A 118 24.98 4.97 16.49
CA ILE A 118 24.32 6.26 16.77
C ILE A 118 23.56 6.13 18.11
N GLY A 119 24.31 6.24 19.21
CA GLY A 119 23.91 5.84 20.57
C GLY A 119 22.92 6.75 21.31
N GLY A 120 21.97 7.39 20.62
CA GLY A 120 21.00 8.29 21.26
C GLY A 120 19.53 7.95 21.02
N LEU A 121 19.19 7.42 19.84
CA LEU A 121 17.78 7.16 19.45
C LEU A 121 17.37 5.69 19.52
N GLU A 122 18.30 4.78 19.81
CA GLU A 122 18.06 3.32 19.80
C GLU A 122 17.28 2.81 21.03
N VAL A 123 17.20 3.61 22.10
CA VAL A 123 16.67 3.14 23.40
C VAL A 123 15.13 3.19 23.43
N GLU A 124 14.47 4.05 22.66
CA GLU A 124 12.99 4.14 22.63
C GLU A 124 12.36 3.29 21.51
N LEU A 125 13.12 2.91 20.48
CA LEU A 125 12.66 2.09 19.36
C LEU A 125 12.73 0.58 19.60
N LYS A 126 13.36 0.11 20.69
CA LYS A 126 13.34 -1.31 21.06
C LYS A 126 11.95 -1.82 21.44
N GLY A 127 11.09 -0.96 22.00
CA GLY A 127 9.66 -1.27 22.20
C GLY A 127 8.86 -1.34 20.90
N LEU A 128 9.35 -0.68 19.83
CA LEU A 128 8.79 -0.67 18.47
C LEU A 128 9.60 -1.53 17.49
N GLY A 129 10.41 -2.49 17.97
CA GLY A 129 11.29 -3.30 17.12
C GLY A 129 10.58 -3.96 15.92
N TRP A 130 9.28 -4.23 16.06
CA TRP A 130 8.39 -4.78 15.02
C TRP A 130 8.04 -3.78 13.91
N CYS A 131 7.76 -2.53 14.29
CA CYS A 131 7.57 -1.46 13.32
C CYS A 131 8.87 -1.23 12.54
N SER A 132 10.02 -1.38 13.17
CA SER A 132 11.32 -1.29 12.48
C SER A 132 11.37 -2.28 11.31
N ALA A 133 11.08 -3.57 11.51
CA ALA A 133 11.13 -4.59 10.45
C ALA A 133 10.26 -4.23 9.23
N LEU A 134 8.99 -3.91 9.44
CA LEU A 134 8.06 -3.54 8.35
C LEU A 134 8.42 -2.17 7.73
N LEU A 135 8.97 -1.25 8.51
CA LEU A 135 9.49 0.01 8.00
C LEU A 135 10.73 -0.24 7.11
N THR A 136 11.61 -1.19 7.47
CA THR A 136 12.83 -1.52 6.72
C THR A 136 12.55 -2.08 5.32
N LEU A 137 11.42 -2.76 5.14
CA LEU A 137 11.13 -3.43 3.88
C LEU A 137 11.02 -2.43 2.73
N GLY A 138 11.68 -2.79 1.62
CA GLY A 138 11.48 -2.11 0.35
C GLY A 138 10.01 -2.22 -0.10
N THR A 139 9.57 -1.30 -0.96
CA THR A 139 8.16 -1.21 -1.35
C THR A 139 7.63 -2.50 -2.00
N GLY A 140 8.47 -3.22 -2.74
CA GLY A 140 8.09 -4.51 -3.36
C GLY A 140 7.72 -5.58 -2.32
N PRO A 141 8.69 -6.05 -1.51
CA PRO A 141 8.43 -7.04 -0.44
C PRO A 141 7.33 -6.61 0.54
N PHE A 142 7.25 -5.31 0.82
CA PHE A 142 6.21 -4.77 1.70
C PHE A 142 4.80 -4.90 1.10
N LEU A 143 4.64 -4.60 -0.19
CA LEU A 143 3.35 -4.76 -0.88
C LEU A 143 2.95 -6.23 -1.00
N SER A 144 3.89 -7.14 -1.28
CA SER A 144 3.59 -8.58 -1.29
C SER A 144 3.13 -9.06 0.09
N GLU A 145 3.75 -8.57 1.18
CA GLU A 145 3.32 -8.90 2.54
C GLU A 145 1.93 -8.31 2.83
N ILE A 146 1.65 -7.06 2.43
CA ILE A 146 0.33 -6.44 2.62
C ILE A 146 -0.76 -7.13 1.79
N PHE A 147 -0.45 -7.70 0.64
CA PHE A 147 -1.43 -8.41 -0.18
C PHE A 147 -1.49 -9.92 0.11
N GLY A 148 -0.64 -10.42 1.00
CA GLY A 148 -0.64 -11.81 1.44
C GLY A 148 -1.85 -12.16 2.30
N VAL A 149 -2.50 -13.28 1.98
CA VAL A 149 -3.62 -13.85 2.75
C VAL A 149 -3.18 -14.16 4.19
N GLU A 150 -2.00 -14.75 4.35
CA GLU A 150 -1.45 -15.16 5.65
C GLU A 150 -0.74 -14.04 6.42
N ALA A 151 -0.67 -12.82 5.89
CA ALA A 151 0.16 -11.79 6.54
C ALA A 151 -0.33 -11.41 7.94
N HIS A 152 -1.62 -11.58 8.21
CA HIS A 152 -2.19 -11.42 9.55
C HIS A 152 -1.75 -12.52 10.53
N LEU A 153 -1.43 -13.72 10.02
CA LEU A 153 -0.88 -14.85 10.80
C LEU A 153 0.62 -14.67 11.06
N ARG A 154 1.37 -14.23 10.04
CA ARG A 154 2.82 -13.97 10.15
C ARG A 154 3.13 -12.78 11.04
N HIS A 155 2.25 -11.78 11.01
CA HIS A 155 2.37 -10.56 11.79
C HIS A 155 1.04 -10.28 12.49
N SER A 156 0.91 -10.72 13.75
CA SER A 156 -0.25 -10.42 14.61
C SER A 156 -0.54 -8.90 14.70
N GLU A 157 0.50 -8.09 14.53
CA GLU A 157 0.38 -6.64 14.46
C GLU A 157 -0.40 -6.17 13.22
N LEU A 158 -0.26 -6.83 12.07
CA LEU A 158 -1.04 -6.49 10.87
C LEU A 158 -2.53 -6.85 11.01
N ALA A 159 -2.88 -7.69 11.98
CA ALA A 159 -4.28 -7.96 12.33
C ALA A 159 -4.86 -6.83 13.20
N SER A 160 -4.03 -6.19 14.03
CA SER A 160 -4.46 -5.20 15.01
C SER A 160 -4.59 -3.79 14.42
N PHE A 161 -5.70 -3.12 14.71
CA PHE A 161 -5.97 -1.77 14.18
C PHE A 161 -4.91 -0.73 14.56
N ALA A 162 -4.51 -0.67 15.84
CA ALA A 162 -3.61 0.36 16.36
C ALA A 162 -2.22 0.39 15.68
N PRO A 163 -1.48 -0.74 15.58
CA PRO A 163 -0.17 -0.74 14.92
C PRO A 163 -0.26 -0.46 13.41
N VAL A 164 -1.29 -0.97 12.71
CA VAL A 164 -1.46 -0.68 11.27
C VAL A 164 -1.77 0.80 11.05
N LEU A 165 -2.61 1.41 11.90
CA LEU A 165 -2.89 2.84 11.85
C LEU A 165 -1.62 3.67 12.12
N PHE A 166 -0.81 3.28 13.11
CA PHE A 166 0.46 3.94 13.39
C PHE A 166 1.42 3.84 12.19
N LEU A 167 1.56 2.65 11.59
CA LEU A 167 2.35 2.43 10.38
C LEU A 167 1.86 3.29 9.21
N LEU A 168 0.53 3.39 9.03
CA LEU A 168 -0.09 4.24 8.01
C LEU A 168 0.31 5.71 8.20
N LEU A 169 0.16 6.26 9.42
CA LEU A 169 0.49 7.65 9.72
C LEU A 169 1.98 7.93 9.50
N THR A 170 2.84 7.05 10.00
CA THR A 170 4.29 7.17 9.90
C THR A 170 4.77 7.06 8.45
N LYS A 171 4.30 6.07 7.67
CA LYS A 171 4.65 5.97 6.24
C LYS A 171 4.10 7.15 5.44
N THR A 172 2.92 7.66 5.79
CA THR A 172 2.33 8.83 5.11
C THR A 172 3.16 10.09 5.36
N SER A 173 3.54 10.37 6.61
CA SER A 173 4.36 11.54 6.93
C SER A 173 5.73 11.47 6.27
N TYR A 174 6.40 10.31 6.31
CA TYR A 174 7.68 10.13 5.62
C TYR A 174 7.56 10.28 4.11
N THR A 175 6.48 9.78 3.50
CA THR A 175 6.26 9.94 2.05
C THR A 175 6.07 11.41 1.69
N ILE A 176 5.31 12.18 2.48
CA ILE A 176 5.15 13.62 2.25
C ILE A 176 6.51 14.33 2.32
N MET A 177 7.33 14.00 3.32
CA MET A 177 8.67 14.59 3.47
C MET A 177 9.58 14.20 2.30
N ALA A 178 9.59 12.93 1.90
CA ALA A 178 10.39 12.44 0.77
C ALA A 178 10.00 13.13 -0.55
N LEU A 179 8.70 13.27 -0.81
CA LEU A 179 8.19 13.96 -2.01
C LEU A 179 8.37 15.48 -1.97
N SER A 180 8.71 16.06 -0.81
CA SER A 180 9.02 17.49 -0.70
C SER A 180 10.48 17.79 -1.04
N MET A 181 11.33 16.76 -1.15
CA MET A 181 12.72 16.94 -1.54
C MET A 181 12.83 17.11 -3.06
N PRO A 182 13.82 17.89 -3.55
CA PRO A 182 14.04 18.12 -4.98
C PRO A 182 14.73 16.91 -5.64
N ILE A 183 14.15 15.73 -5.47
CA ILE A 183 14.65 14.46 -6.02
C ILE A 183 13.60 13.95 -7.01
N PRO A 184 14.00 13.46 -8.20
CA PRO A 184 13.08 12.81 -9.11
C PRO A 184 12.57 11.51 -8.48
N ALA A 185 11.44 11.58 -7.76
CA ALA A 185 10.83 10.47 -7.05
C ALA A 185 9.45 10.15 -7.63
N GLY A 186 9.18 8.86 -7.84
CA GLY A 186 7.87 8.38 -8.24
C GLY A 186 6.89 8.34 -7.06
N VAL A 187 5.63 8.73 -7.29
CA VAL A 187 4.57 8.75 -6.25
C VAL A 187 3.71 7.47 -6.24
N VAL A 188 3.74 6.67 -7.31
CA VAL A 188 2.83 5.52 -7.51
C VAL A 188 3.06 4.39 -6.51
N ALA A 189 4.32 3.96 -6.34
CA ALA A 189 4.64 2.88 -5.41
C ALA A 189 4.31 3.23 -3.94
N PRO A 190 4.69 4.41 -3.41
CA PRO A 190 4.32 4.78 -2.05
C PRO A 190 2.83 5.07 -1.88
N SER A 191 2.12 5.56 -2.91
CA SER A 191 0.66 5.73 -2.82
C SER A 191 -0.09 4.40 -2.79
N LEU A 192 0.32 3.41 -3.61
CA LEU A 192 -0.19 2.04 -3.51
C LEU A 192 0.02 1.45 -2.12
N MET A 193 1.21 1.66 -1.54
CA MET A 193 1.56 1.22 -0.20
C MET A 193 0.66 1.83 0.88
N ILE A 194 0.47 3.15 0.86
CA ILE A 194 -0.41 3.87 1.80
C ILE A 194 -1.86 3.40 1.64
N GLY A 195 -2.35 3.23 0.41
CA GLY A 195 -3.69 2.71 0.15
C GLY A 195 -3.88 1.27 0.61
N GLY A 196 -2.87 0.42 0.44
CA GLY A 196 -2.90 -0.97 0.93
C GLY A 196 -2.98 -1.04 2.45
N LEU A 197 -2.20 -0.21 3.15
CA LEU A 197 -2.30 -0.04 4.60
C LEU A 197 -3.68 0.46 5.02
N LEU A 198 -4.22 1.46 4.32
CA LEU A 198 -5.56 1.99 4.58
C LEU A 198 -6.64 0.91 4.43
N GLY A 199 -6.58 0.12 3.36
CA GLY A 199 -7.49 -1.01 3.15
C GLY A 199 -7.41 -2.04 4.27
N ARG A 200 -6.21 -2.33 4.79
CA ARG A 200 -6.03 -3.16 5.99
C ARG A 200 -6.59 -2.51 7.26
N VAL A 201 -6.41 -1.21 7.47
CA VAL A 201 -6.99 -0.48 8.62
C VAL A 201 -8.52 -0.60 8.59
N ILE A 202 -9.13 -0.42 7.43
CA ILE A 202 -10.58 -0.55 7.24
C ILE A 202 -11.01 -2.00 7.45
N ALA A 203 -10.27 -2.97 6.91
CA ALA A 203 -10.52 -4.38 7.14
C ALA A 203 -10.44 -4.74 8.63
N SER A 204 -9.43 -4.29 9.38
CA SER A 204 -9.32 -4.50 10.83
C SER A 204 -10.44 -3.80 11.60
N LEU A 205 -10.91 -2.62 11.17
CA LEU A 205 -12.07 -1.96 11.78
C LEU A 205 -13.37 -2.74 11.59
N LEU A 206 -13.55 -3.35 10.43
CA LEU A 206 -14.79 -4.03 10.03
C LEU A 206 -14.82 -5.51 10.41
N LEU A 207 -13.67 -6.18 10.35
CA LEU A 207 -13.52 -7.64 10.51
C LEU A 207 -12.86 -8.01 11.84
N GLY A 208 -11.93 -7.20 12.35
CA GLY A 208 -10.88 -7.71 13.25
C GLY A 208 -10.45 -6.75 14.36
N GLY A 209 -11.39 -6.12 15.05
CA GLY A 209 -11.09 -5.57 16.37
C GLY A 209 -11.43 -6.62 17.40
N SER A 210 -10.47 -7.06 18.22
CA SER A 210 -10.65 -7.84 19.46
C SER A 210 -11.53 -7.15 20.52
N ARG A 211 -12.46 -6.29 20.11
CA ARG A 211 -13.53 -5.72 20.91
C ARG A 211 -14.68 -6.73 20.96
N PRO A 212 -14.99 -7.31 22.12
CA PRO A 212 -16.13 -8.23 22.29
C PRO A 212 -17.52 -7.59 22.04
N ASN A 213 -17.58 -6.32 21.60
CA ASN A 213 -18.80 -5.50 21.60
C ASN A 213 -19.20 -4.92 20.22
N LEU A 214 -18.45 -5.16 19.14
CA LEU A 214 -18.95 -4.78 17.80
C LEU A 214 -19.78 -5.94 17.24
N PRO A 215 -21.03 -5.71 16.80
CA PRO A 215 -21.89 -6.78 16.36
C PRO A 215 -21.28 -7.51 15.17
N PRO A 216 -21.15 -8.85 15.21
CA PRO A 216 -20.52 -9.68 14.17
C PRO A 216 -21.36 -9.76 12.88
N PHE A 217 -22.22 -8.79 12.60
CA PHE A 217 -23.20 -8.87 11.52
C PHE A 217 -22.52 -8.93 10.15
N CYS A 218 -21.61 -8.00 9.86
CA CYS A 218 -20.89 -8.02 8.59
C CYS A 218 -19.98 -9.25 8.48
N TRP A 219 -19.28 -9.61 9.56
CA TRP A 219 -18.38 -10.77 9.58
C TRP A 219 -19.11 -12.08 9.28
N ARG A 220 -20.24 -12.31 9.95
CA ARG A 220 -21.03 -13.53 9.79
C ARG A 220 -21.62 -13.68 8.39
N ILE A 221 -21.81 -12.55 7.69
CA ILE A 221 -22.25 -12.53 6.30
C ILE A 221 -21.08 -12.72 5.34
N LEU A 222 -19.94 -12.06 5.57
CA LEU A 222 -18.77 -12.13 4.69
C LEU A 222 -18.02 -13.46 4.76
N ALA A 223 -17.89 -14.04 5.95
CA ALA A 223 -17.13 -15.26 6.19
C ALA A 223 -17.90 -16.19 7.12
N PRO A 224 -19.05 -16.75 6.68
CA PRO A 224 -19.90 -17.59 7.52
C PRO A 224 -19.17 -18.83 8.06
N ASN A 225 -18.18 -19.33 7.32
CA ASN A 225 -17.38 -20.51 7.68
C ASN A 225 -16.06 -20.18 8.39
N GLY A 226 -15.73 -18.90 8.59
CA GLY A 226 -14.49 -18.46 9.26
C GLY A 226 -13.17 -18.76 8.54
N SER A 227 -13.18 -19.53 7.44
CA SER A 227 -11.96 -19.98 6.77
C SER A 227 -11.27 -18.94 5.88
N ASN A 228 -11.91 -17.80 5.60
CA ASN A 228 -11.50 -16.90 4.50
C ASN A 228 -11.17 -15.47 4.95
N GLU A 229 -10.91 -15.27 6.24
CA GLU A 229 -10.62 -13.94 6.80
C GLU A 229 -9.49 -13.23 6.04
N GLY A 230 -8.37 -13.95 5.89
CA GLY A 230 -7.19 -13.43 5.22
C GLY A 230 -7.45 -13.01 3.78
N GLU A 231 -8.32 -13.72 3.06
CA GLU A 231 -8.64 -13.38 1.66
C GLU A 231 -9.40 -12.05 1.57
N TYR A 232 -10.40 -11.83 2.43
CA TYR A 232 -11.16 -10.58 2.43
C TYR A 232 -10.30 -9.38 2.86
N ILE A 233 -9.42 -9.57 3.86
CA ILE A 233 -8.45 -8.54 4.27
C ILE A 233 -7.52 -8.20 3.10
N ALA A 234 -6.98 -9.20 2.41
CA ALA A 234 -6.10 -9.00 1.26
C ALA A 234 -6.83 -8.29 0.10
N ARG A 235 -8.07 -8.69 -0.21
CA ARG A 235 -8.89 -8.04 -1.25
C ARG A 235 -9.18 -6.57 -0.91
N LEU A 236 -9.57 -6.26 0.33
CA LEU A 236 -9.78 -4.88 0.77
C LEU A 236 -8.48 -4.05 0.75
N ALA A 237 -7.33 -4.66 1.06
CA ALA A 237 -6.04 -4.01 0.91
C ALA A 237 -5.74 -3.66 -0.55
N ILE A 238 -6.00 -4.57 -1.50
CA ILE A 238 -5.82 -4.32 -2.95
C ILE A 238 -6.78 -3.21 -3.43
N VAL A 239 -8.05 -3.24 -3.01
CA VAL A 239 -9.03 -2.19 -3.33
C VAL A 239 -8.59 -0.85 -2.75
N GLY A 240 -8.17 -0.79 -1.49
CA GLY A 240 -7.65 0.43 -0.87
C GLY A 240 -6.41 0.98 -1.60
N ALA A 241 -5.47 0.10 -1.98
CA ALA A 241 -4.27 0.46 -2.74
C ALA A 241 -4.63 1.12 -4.08
N THR A 242 -5.49 0.46 -4.85
CA THR A 242 -5.91 0.93 -6.18
C THR A 242 -6.73 2.22 -6.11
N CYS A 243 -7.69 2.32 -5.18
CA CYS A 243 -8.50 3.53 -5.01
C CYS A 243 -7.67 4.73 -4.55
N PHE A 244 -6.80 4.56 -3.54
CA PHE A 244 -5.96 5.66 -3.05
C PHE A 244 -4.96 6.11 -4.12
N CYS A 245 -4.26 5.17 -4.77
CA CYS A 245 -3.33 5.49 -5.85
C CYS A 245 -4.04 6.18 -7.03
N GLY A 246 -5.19 5.66 -7.44
CA GLY A 246 -6.01 6.24 -8.50
C GLY A 246 -6.48 7.66 -8.17
N ALA A 247 -6.86 7.92 -6.91
CA ALA A 247 -7.26 9.25 -6.45
C ALA A 247 -6.09 10.24 -6.40
N VAL A 248 -4.91 9.82 -5.91
CA VAL A 248 -3.69 10.66 -5.92
C VAL A 248 -3.26 11.00 -7.36
N CYS A 249 -3.32 10.02 -8.26
CA CYS A 249 -2.92 10.19 -9.67
C CYS A 249 -4.01 10.81 -10.55
N ARG A 250 -5.25 10.96 -10.04
CA ARG A 250 -6.43 11.40 -10.78
C ARG A 250 -6.69 10.57 -12.05
N ALA A 251 -6.45 9.26 -11.99
CA ALA A 251 -6.44 8.41 -13.18
C ALA A 251 -7.85 8.12 -13.76
N ALA A 252 -8.91 8.21 -12.95
CA ALA A 252 -10.27 7.79 -13.31
C ALA A 252 -11.35 8.87 -13.13
N LEU A 253 -10.96 10.11 -12.80
CA LEU A 253 -11.92 11.20 -12.67
C LEU A 253 -12.23 11.75 -14.08
N PRO A 254 -13.50 11.80 -14.51
CA PRO A 254 -13.86 12.57 -15.70
C PRO A 254 -13.50 14.03 -15.46
N GLU A 255 -12.73 14.61 -16.38
CA GLU A 255 -12.37 16.04 -16.36
C GLU A 255 -13.58 16.95 -16.57
#